data_AF-A0A7S3DRH4-F1
#
_entry.id   AF-A0A7S3DRH4-F1
#
_cell.length_a   1.000
_cell.length_b   1.000
_cell.length_c   1.000
_cell.angle_alpha   90.00
_cell.angle_beta   90.00
_cell.angle_gamma   90.00
#
_symmetry.space_group_name_H-M   'P 1'
#
loop_
_entity.id
_entity.type
_entity.pdbx_description
1 polymer ?
#
loop_
_entity_poly.entity_id
_entity_poly.type
_entity_poly.pdbx_seq_one_letter_code
_entity_poly.pdbx_strand_id
1 'polypeptide(L)'
;RQNKTQPKMCISDRQQQGGTSTTRNVIISGAGPAGLLLSSLLLKHNKESTNGIKYNVTLIESRLAIGELDVKTELPKYRSWMIGLAGHGLNALRTIPELYNEYVQQDHVGVKINSFSIYLGSYKMENKIDEADAQKAKAENPDNEAYIVDRNFVVAAMARFLKDQHSNDPHYEERYETKLMYVDSENHRVLVRKNDDNKEEYLDYDLLVGADGARSIVRES
;
A
#
# COMPACT_ATOMS: atom_id res chain seq x y z
N ARG A 1 2.18 -28.84 21.34
CA ARG A 1 2.59 -27.41 21.35
C ARG A 1 3.85 -27.27 20.52
N GLN A 2 3.72 -26.90 19.24
CA GLN A 2 4.86 -26.70 18.35
C GLN A 2 5.17 -25.20 18.31
N ASN A 3 6.38 -24.83 18.70
CA ASN A 3 6.90 -23.47 18.60
C ASN A 3 7.10 -23.14 17.11
N LYS A 4 6.28 -22.23 16.58
CA LYS A 4 6.53 -21.60 15.28
C LYS A 4 7.65 -20.58 15.46
N THR A 5 8.83 -20.91 14.95
CA THR A 5 9.93 -19.97 14.75
C THR A 5 9.47 -18.90 13.76
N GLN A 6 9.47 -17.64 14.18
CA GLN A 6 9.25 -16.50 13.29
C GLN A 6 10.38 -16.42 12.25
N PRO A 7 10.10 -15.98 11.01
CA PRO A 7 11.15 -15.78 10.02
C PRO A 7 12.08 -14.64 10.49
N LYS A 8 13.36 -14.96 10.68
CA LYS A 8 14.43 -13.98 10.85
C LYS A 8 14.63 -13.27 9.51
N MET A 9 14.33 -11.97 9.46
CA MET A 9 14.79 -11.10 8.39
C MET A 9 16.32 -11.11 8.39
N CYS A 10 16.94 -11.45 7.26
CA CYS A 10 18.38 -11.33 7.07
C CYS A 10 18.73 -9.84 6.98
N ILE A 11 19.09 -9.24 8.11
CA ILE A 11 19.80 -7.97 8.14
C ILE A 11 21.27 -8.32 7.92
N SER A 12 21.87 -7.87 6.82
CA SER A 12 23.31 -7.99 6.62
C SER A 12 24.02 -7.04 7.59
N ASP A 13 24.96 -7.60 8.36
CA ASP A 13 25.80 -6.89 9.34
C ASP A 13 26.78 -5.94 8.64
N ARG A 14 26.29 -4.84 8.05
CA ARG A 14 27.14 -3.68 7.73
C ARG A 14 27.28 -2.80 8.97
N GLN A 15 28.30 -3.15 9.75
CA GLN A 15 29.09 -2.35 10.69
C GLN A 15 28.43 -1.08 11.27
N GLN A 16 28.12 -1.18 12.56
CA GLN A 16 27.97 -0.03 13.46
C GLN A 16 29.32 0.68 13.62
N GLN A 17 29.44 1.89 13.07
CA GLN A 17 30.36 2.90 13.58
C GLN A 17 29.65 4.27 13.60
N GLY A 18 29.49 4.81 14.81
CA GLY A 18 29.37 6.24 15.11
C GLY A 18 28.18 7.02 14.54
N GLY A 19 27.20 7.34 15.39
CA GLY A 19 26.48 8.63 15.47
C GLY A 19 26.05 9.38 14.20
N THR A 20 25.90 8.71 13.06
CA THR A 20 25.59 9.32 11.77
C THR A 20 24.23 8.81 11.30
N SER A 21 23.38 9.75 10.87
CA SER A 21 22.09 9.43 10.27
C SER A 21 22.32 8.45 9.11
N THR A 22 21.85 7.22 9.24
CA THR A 22 22.02 6.18 8.22
C THR A 22 20.80 6.21 7.31
N THR A 23 21.01 6.54 6.04
CA THR A 23 19.96 6.49 5.02
C THR A 23 20.03 5.16 4.27
N ARG A 24 18.87 4.51 4.08
CA ARG A 24 18.74 3.24 3.34
C ARG A 24 17.88 3.43 2.10
N ASN A 25 18.34 2.93 0.96
CA ASN A 25 17.60 2.96 -0.30
C ASN A 25 16.60 1.78 -0.33
N VAL A 26 15.30 2.09 -0.35
CA VAL A 26 14.21 1.11 -0.39
C VAL A 26 13.51 1.20 -1.73
N ILE A 27 13.58 0.13 -2.52
CA ILE A 27 12.80 0.00 -3.74
C ILE A 27 11.54 -0.81 -3.45
N ILE A 28 10.37 -0.24 -3.76
CA ILE A 28 9.08 -0.90 -3.66
C ILE A 28 8.55 -1.12 -5.08
N SER A 29 8.44 -2.38 -5.50
CA SER A 29 7.87 -2.75 -6.80
C SER A 29 6.35 -2.90 -6.64
N GLY A 30 5.57 -2.05 -7.31
CA GLY A 30 4.11 -2.09 -7.38
C GLY A 30 3.41 -1.03 -6.53
N ALA A 31 2.70 -0.11 -7.19
CA ALA A 31 1.82 0.89 -6.55
C ALA A 31 0.40 0.32 -6.33
N GLY A 32 0.33 -0.87 -5.73
CA GLY A 32 -0.91 -1.42 -5.17
C GLY A 32 -1.19 -0.89 -3.76
N PRO A 33 -2.28 -1.33 -3.10
CA PRO A 33 -2.59 -0.93 -1.73
C PRO A 33 -1.43 -1.15 -0.75
N ALA A 34 -0.76 -2.31 -0.85
CA ALA A 34 0.36 -2.63 0.04
C ALA A 34 1.59 -1.75 -0.21
N GLY A 35 1.98 -1.54 -1.47
CA GLY A 35 3.14 -0.71 -1.81
C GLY A 35 2.93 0.75 -1.43
N LEU A 36 1.76 1.31 -1.75
CA LEU A 36 1.41 2.70 -1.40
C LEU A 36 1.34 2.91 0.13
N LEU A 37 0.76 1.96 0.87
CA LEU A 37 0.72 2.06 2.33
C LEU A 37 2.13 1.97 2.92
N LEU A 38 2.96 1.05 2.43
CA LEU A 38 4.33 0.91 2.91
C LEU A 38 5.15 2.18 2.63
N SER A 39 5.07 2.75 1.43
CA SER A 39 5.71 4.03 1.12
C SER A 39 5.31 5.11 2.13
N SER A 40 4.01 5.22 2.39
CA SER A 40 3.47 6.19 3.34
C SER A 40 3.99 5.97 4.76
N LEU A 41 4.09 4.72 5.21
CA LEU A 41 4.60 4.35 6.53
C LEU A 41 6.10 4.62 6.68
N LEU A 42 6.91 4.34 5.66
CA LEU A 42 8.35 4.61 5.69
C LEU A 42 8.63 6.11 5.71
N LEU A 43 7.88 6.89 4.94
CA LEU A 43 8.02 8.36 4.93
C LEU A 43 7.50 8.99 6.23
N LYS A 44 6.42 8.44 6.81
CA LYS A 44 5.98 8.80 8.16
C LYS A 44 7.06 8.50 9.20
N HIS A 45 7.67 7.32 9.14
CA HIS A 45 8.80 6.98 10.00
C HIS A 45 9.96 7.98 9.84
N ASN A 46 10.30 8.43 8.62
CA ASN A 46 11.34 9.43 8.42
C ASN A 46 11.07 10.76 9.14
N LYS A 47 9.79 11.15 9.28
CA LYS A 47 9.37 12.37 10.00
C LYS A 47 9.42 12.19 11.52
N GLU A 48 9.12 11.00 12.01
CA GLU A 48 8.98 10.70 13.45
C GLU A 48 10.23 10.09 14.09
N SER A 49 11.15 9.56 13.28
CA SER A 49 12.26 8.75 13.78
C SER A 49 13.29 9.55 14.56
N THR A 50 13.63 9.05 15.75
CA THR A 50 14.71 9.54 16.60
C THR A 50 15.94 8.61 16.58
N ASN A 51 15.84 7.44 15.92
CA ASN A 51 16.89 6.42 15.92
C ASN A 51 17.99 6.67 14.87
N GLY A 52 17.91 7.79 14.13
CA GLY A 52 18.89 8.17 13.11
C GLY A 52 18.79 7.38 11.81
N ILE A 53 17.81 6.49 11.62
CA ILE A 53 17.60 5.76 10.37
C ILE A 53 16.56 6.50 9.52
N LYS A 54 16.92 6.76 8.25
CA LYS A 54 16.03 7.29 7.23
C LYS A 54 15.96 6.37 6.02
N TYR A 55 14.87 6.45 5.27
CA TYR A 55 14.64 5.67 4.05
C TYR A 55 14.50 6.58 2.84
N ASN A 56 15.30 6.37 1.80
CA ASN A 56 14.99 6.88 0.46
C ASN A 56 14.06 5.86 -0.20
N VAL A 57 12.82 6.24 -0.47
CA VAL A 57 11.79 5.35 -1.00
C VAL A 57 11.61 5.61 -2.49
N THR A 58 11.92 4.61 -3.31
CA THR A 58 11.60 4.60 -4.75
C THR A 58 10.44 3.63 -5.00
N LEU A 59 9.29 4.17 -5.39
CA LEU A 59 8.10 3.39 -5.74
C LEU A 59 8.03 3.20 -7.26
N ILE A 60 8.10 1.95 -7.73
CA ILE A 60 8.05 1.61 -9.15
C ILE A 60 6.66 1.07 -9.50
N GLU A 61 6.04 1.56 -10.56
CA GLU A 61 4.77 1.03 -11.07
C GLU A 61 4.75 1.03 -12.59
N SER A 62 4.37 -0.12 -13.16
CA SER A 62 4.30 -0.31 -14.62
C SER A 62 3.15 0.44 -15.29
N ARG A 63 2.10 0.76 -14.52
CA ARG A 63 0.89 1.46 -14.97
C ARG A 63 1.06 2.97 -14.82
N LEU A 64 0.13 3.71 -15.41
CA LEU A 64 0.02 5.15 -15.21
C LEU A 64 -0.31 5.51 -13.75
N ALA A 65 -0.01 6.76 -13.38
CA ALA A 65 -0.29 7.33 -12.07
C ALA A 65 -1.80 7.58 -11.86
N ILE A 66 -2.56 6.54 -11.49
CA ILE A 66 -4.04 6.67 -11.37
C ILE A 66 -4.49 7.67 -10.28
N GLY A 67 -3.59 8.07 -9.37
CA GLY A 67 -3.85 9.14 -8.42
C GLY A 67 -4.04 10.50 -9.09
N GLU A 68 -3.46 10.71 -10.27
CA GLU A 68 -3.54 12.00 -10.98
C GLU A 68 -4.84 12.16 -11.78
N LEU A 69 -5.56 11.06 -11.98
CA LEU A 69 -6.81 11.07 -12.75
C LEU A 69 -7.95 11.72 -11.98
N ASP A 70 -8.82 12.41 -12.72
CA ASP A 70 -10.07 12.92 -12.17
C ASP A 70 -10.98 11.77 -11.71
N VAL A 71 -11.42 11.86 -10.45
CA VAL A 71 -12.22 10.83 -9.78
C VAL A 71 -13.54 10.56 -10.49
N LYS A 72 -14.16 11.58 -11.09
CA LYS A 72 -15.52 11.51 -11.60
C LYS A 72 -15.57 11.15 -13.08
N THR A 73 -14.56 11.53 -13.84
CA THR A 73 -14.60 11.50 -15.31
C THR A 73 -13.54 10.59 -15.93
N GLU A 74 -12.42 10.33 -15.25
CA GLU A 74 -11.30 9.57 -15.81
C GLU A 74 -11.08 8.24 -15.11
N LEU A 75 -10.99 8.25 -13.77
CA LEU A 75 -10.77 7.04 -12.98
C LEU A 75 -11.80 5.92 -13.25
N PRO A 76 -13.12 6.21 -13.43
CA PRO A 76 -14.12 5.18 -13.73
C PRO A 76 -13.92 4.47 -15.09
N LYS A 77 -13.13 5.05 -16.00
CA LYS A 77 -12.84 4.44 -17.31
C LYS A 77 -11.90 3.23 -17.19
N TYR A 78 -11.20 3.11 -16.06
CA TYR A 78 -10.26 2.02 -15.81
C TYR A 78 -10.96 0.85 -15.16
N ARG A 79 -10.84 -0.33 -15.77
CA ARG A 79 -11.40 -1.56 -15.23
C ARG A 79 -10.92 -1.77 -13.78
N SER A 80 -11.88 -1.98 -12.89
CA SER A 80 -11.69 -2.25 -11.48
C SER A 80 -12.63 -3.36 -11.02
N TRP A 81 -12.50 -3.75 -9.76
CA TRP A 81 -13.44 -4.64 -9.09
C TRP A 81 -13.70 -4.11 -7.68
N MET A 82 -14.90 -4.39 -7.18
CA MET A 82 -15.27 -4.08 -5.82
C MET A 82 -14.56 -5.02 -4.85
N ILE A 83 -14.06 -4.49 -3.74
CA ILE A 83 -13.43 -5.26 -2.67
C ILE A 83 -14.09 -4.93 -1.33
N GLY A 84 -14.07 -5.89 -0.41
CA GLY A 84 -14.41 -5.64 0.98
C GLY A 84 -13.23 -5.01 1.71
N LEU A 85 -13.44 -3.86 2.34
CA LEU A 85 -12.50 -3.21 3.24
C LEU A 85 -13.03 -3.32 4.67
N ALA A 86 -12.39 -4.17 5.48
CA ALA A 86 -12.77 -4.44 6.86
C ALA A 86 -11.56 -4.90 7.69
N GLY A 87 -11.72 -4.92 9.01
CA GLY A 87 -10.75 -5.52 9.95
C GLY A 87 -9.31 -5.03 9.73
N HIS A 88 -8.40 -5.96 9.44
CA HIS A 88 -6.97 -5.63 9.31
C HIS A 88 -6.66 -4.59 8.22
N GLY A 89 -7.33 -4.63 7.07
CA GLY A 89 -7.08 -3.65 6.00
C GLY A 89 -7.49 -2.24 6.41
N LEU A 90 -8.62 -2.12 7.11
CA LEU A 90 -9.11 -0.85 7.65
C LEU A 90 -8.20 -0.33 8.77
N ASN A 91 -7.81 -1.20 9.70
CA ASN A 91 -6.90 -0.85 10.78
C ASN A 91 -5.53 -0.41 10.26
N ALA A 92 -5.02 -1.05 9.20
CA ALA A 92 -3.76 -0.68 8.58
C ALA A 92 -3.81 0.75 7.99
N LEU A 93 -4.91 1.11 7.31
CA LEU A 93 -5.10 2.48 6.84
C LEU A 93 -5.19 3.49 7.99
N ARG A 94 -5.88 3.14 9.08
CA ARG A 94 -6.02 3.99 10.27
C ARG A 94 -4.71 4.27 11.00
N THR A 95 -3.62 3.54 10.71
CA THR A 95 -2.29 3.88 11.25
C THR A 95 -1.73 5.20 10.70
N ILE A 96 -2.30 5.71 9.60
CA ILE A 96 -2.05 7.04 9.05
C ILE A 96 -3.41 7.77 9.01
N PRO A 97 -3.81 8.45 10.10
CA PRO A 97 -5.12 9.08 10.21
C PRO A 97 -5.42 10.07 9.09
N GLU A 98 -4.42 10.82 8.62
CA GLU A 98 -4.55 11.81 7.54
C GLU A 98 -4.92 11.11 6.23
N LEU A 99 -4.25 10.00 5.89
CA LEU A 99 -4.58 9.18 4.73
C LEU A 99 -6.01 8.63 4.83
N TYR A 100 -6.37 8.06 5.97
CA TYR A 100 -7.69 7.43 6.10
C TYR A 100 -8.81 8.47 6.09
N ASN A 101 -8.75 9.48 6.96
CA ASN A 101 -9.84 10.43 7.15
C ASN A 101 -10.02 11.38 5.95
N GLU A 102 -8.91 11.85 5.37
CA GLU A 102 -8.97 12.88 4.34
C GLU A 102 -9.03 12.32 2.93
N TYR A 103 -8.53 11.10 2.67
CA TYR A 103 -8.48 10.54 1.32
C TYR A 103 -9.38 9.32 1.15
N VAL A 104 -9.34 8.35 2.08
CA VAL A 104 -10.05 7.07 1.90
C VAL A 104 -11.49 7.10 2.41
N GLN A 105 -11.79 7.80 3.49
CA GLN A 105 -13.13 7.83 4.09
C GLN A 105 -14.11 8.74 3.33
N GLN A 106 -13.66 9.51 2.35
CA GLN A 106 -14.54 10.41 1.59
C GLN A 106 -15.72 9.65 0.94
N ASP A 107 -16.86 10.33 0.83
CA ASP A 107 -18.16 9.77 0.39
C ASP A 107 -18.15 8.98 -0.93
N HIS A 108 -17.09 9.11 -1.73
CA HIS A 108 -16.98 8.54 -3.07
C HIS A 108 -16.12 7.27 -3.14
N VAL A 109 -15.48 6.82 -2.05
CA VAL A 109 -14.56 5.67 -2.08
C VAL A 109 -15.25 4.36 -1.69
N GLY A 110 -16.23 4.40 -0.78
CA GLY A 110 -16.84 3.20 -0.23
C GLY A 110 -18.29 3.33 0.20
N VAL A 111 -19.02 2.21 0.10
CA VAL A 111 -20.37 2.03 0.63
C VAL A 111 -20.28 1.17 1.89
N LYS A 112 -20.74 1.71 3.03
CA LYS A 112 -20.75 0.97 4.29
C LYS A 112 -21.67 -0.25 4.21
N ILE A 113 -21.18 -1.40 4.67
CA ILE A 113 -21.95 -2.65 4.75
C ILE A 113 -22.68 -2.68 6.08
N ASN A 114 -24.02 -2.60 6.03
CA ASN A 114 -24.87 -2.64 7.23
C ASN A 114 -25.46 -4.05 7.49
N SER A 115 -25.50 -4.89 6.47
CA SER A 115 -26.08 -6.24 6.55
C SER A 115 -25.57 -7.09 5.40
N PHE A 116 -25.54 -8.41 5.58
CA PHE A 116 -25.37 -9.34 4.47
C PHE A 116 -26.60 -10.23 4.33
N SER A 117 -26.93 -10.59 3.09
CA SER A 117 -28.05 -11.46 2.77
C SER A 117 -27.58 -12.65 1.95
N ILE A 118 -28.03 -13.86 2.30
CA ILE A 118 -27.82 -15.09 1.55
C ILE A 118 -29.15 -15.47 0.90
N TYR A 119 -29.13 -15.66 -0.43
CA TYR A 119 -30.29 -16.10 -1.20
C TYR A 119 -30.14 -17.57 -1.57
N LEU A 120 -31.11 -18.41 -1.18
CA LEU A 120 -31.22 -19.83 -1.53
C LEU A 120 -32.52 -20.04 -2.33
N GLY A 121 -32.46 -19.83 -3.64
CA GLY A 121 -33.65 -19.78 -4.48
C GLY A 121 -34.50 -18.55 -4.16
N SER A 122 -35.77 -18.77 -3.79
CA SER A 122 -36.67 -17.71 -3.30
C SER A 122 -36.49 -17.37 -1.82
N TYR A 123 -35.71 -18.16 -1.08
CA TYR A 123 -35.50 -17.95 0.35
C TYR A 123 -34.37 -16.95 0.60
N LYS A 124 -34.62 -15.94 1.43
CA LYS A 124 -33.64 -14.93 1.87
C LYS A 124 -33.32 -15.13 3.35
N MET A 125 -32.06 -15.39 3.68
CA MET A 125 -31.53 -15.27 5.03
C MET A 125 -30.80 -13.94 5.14
N GLU A 126 -31.28 -13.05 5.99
CA GLU A 126 -30.65 -11.76 6.22
C GLU A 126 -30.01 -11.76 7.60
N ASN A 127 -28.71 -11.51 7.65
CA ASN A 127 -28.03 -11.23 8.89
C ASN A 127 -27.90 -9.71 9.00
N LYS A 128 -28.86 -9.10 9.70
CA LYS A 128 -28.79 -7.69 10.05
C LYS A 128 -27.79 -7.56 11.19
N ILE A 129 -26.84 -6.64 11.06
CA ILE A 129 -26.05 -6.24 12.21
C ILE A 129 -26.99 -5.41 13.08
N ASP A 130 -27.69 -6.06 14.02
CA ASP A 130 -28.72 -5.44 14.86
C ASP A 130 -28.12 -4.27 15.65
N GLU A 131 -28.81 -3.14 15.82
CA GLU A 131 -28.21 -1.94 16.43
C GLU A 131 -27.72 -2.16 17.87
N ALA A 132 -28.38 -3.06 18.63
CA ALA A 132 -27.97 -3.44 19.98
C ALA A 132 -26.70 -4.31 19.98
N ASP A 133 -26.57 -5.22 19.02
CA ASP A 133 -25.38 -6.06 18.84
C ASP A 133 -24.24 -5.27 18.18
N ALA A 134 -24.55 -4.29 17.33
CA ALA A 134 -23.63 -3.31 16.78
C ALA A 134 -23.08 -2.38 17.86
N GLN A 135 -23.90 -2.00 18.85
CA GLN A 135 -23.47 -1.20 20.01
C GLN A 135 -22.59 -2.02 20.96
N LYS A 136 -22.93 -3.29 21.23
CA LYS A 136 -22.04 -4.21 21.97
C LYS A 136 -20.73 -4.46 21.21
N ALA A 137 -20.81 -4.76 19.91
CA ALA A 137 -19.64 -4.96 19.06
C ALA A 137 -18.80 -3.68 18.91
N LYS A 138 -19.39 -2.48 18.90
CA LYS A 138 -18.67 -1.19 18.94
C LYS A 138 -18.06 -0.89 20.31
N ALA A 139 -18.70 -1.29 21.40
CA ALA A 139 -18.17 -1.13 22.75
C ALA A 139 -17.00 -2.09 23.02
N GLU A 140 -17.06 -3.30 22.45
CA GLU A 140 -15.99 -4.31 22.55
C GLU A 140 -14.91 -4.11 21.47
N ASN A 141 -15.28 -3.56 20.31
CA ASN A 141 -14.38 -3.35 19.17
C ASN A 141 -14.91 -2.23 18.25
N PRO A 142 -14.63 -0.95 18.56
CA PRO A 142 -15.14 0.21 17.82
C PRO A 142 -14.76 0.23 16.32
N ASP A 143 -13.81 -0.62 15.92
CA ASP A 143 -13.29 -0.76 14.57
C ASP A 143 -13.97 -1.84 13.70
N ASN A 144 -15.07 -2.45 14.15
CA ASN A 144 -15.75 -3.50 13.38
C ASN A 144 -16.63 -2.96 12.25
N GLU A 145 -16.09 -2.01 11.47
CA GLU A 145 -16.73 -1.46 10.29
C GLU A 145 -16.26 -2.21 9.04
N ALA A 146 -17.17 -2.33 8.08
CA ALA A 146 -16.89 -2.94 6.79
C ALA A 146 -17.48 -2.09 5.68
N TYR A 147 -16.75 -1.98 4.59
CA TYR A 147 -17.13 -1.21 3.41
C TYR A 147 -16.96 -2.07 2.16
N ILE A 148 -17.84 -1.89 1.17
CA ILE A 148 -17.58 -2.28 -0.21
C ILE A 148 -16.99 -1.05 -0.90
N VAL A 149 -15.77 -1.18 -1.43
CA VAL A 149 -15.03 -0.07 -2.07
C VAL A 149 -14.59 -0.47 -3.47
N ASP A 150 -14.46 0.49 -4.37
CA ASP A 150 -13.79 0.25 -5.65
C ASP A 150 -12.26 0.25 -5.44
N ARG A 151 -11.59 -0.83 -5.88
CA ARG A 151 -10.14 -1.01 -5.68
C ARG A 151 -9.31 0.13 -6.27
N ASN A 152 -9.68 0.67 -7.43
CA ASN A 152 -8.94 1.77 -8.07
C ASN A 152 -9.18 3.09 -7.34
N PHE A 153 -10.36 3.31 -6.76
CA PHE A 153 -10.63 4.51 -5.97
C PHE A 153 -9.79 4.56 -4.70
N VAL A 154 -9.67 3.44 -3.98
CA VAL A 154 -8.79 3.36 -2.80
C VAL A 154 -7.33 3.57 -3.19
N VAL A 155 -6.86 2.91 -4.25
CA VAL A 155 -5.47 3.04 -4.70
C VAL A 155 -5.17 4.45 -5.19
N ALA A 156 -6.08 5.07 -5.94
CA ALA A 156 -5.93 6.46 -6.38
C ALA A 156 -5.92 7.43 -5.19
N ALA A 157 -6.77 7.23 -4.18
CA ALA A 157 -6.76 8.02 -2.95
C ALA A 157 -5.41 7.92 -2.21
N MET A 158 -4.86 6.71 -2.07
CA MET A 158 -3.54 6.48 -1.45
C MET A 158 -2.39 7.08 -2.27
N ALA A 159 -2.45 7.00 -3.60
CA ALA A 159 -1.46 7.60 -4.48
C ALA A 159 -1.50 9.13 -4.43
N ARG A 160 -2.69 9.74 -4.39
CA ARG A 160 -2.86 11.20 -4.20
C ARG A 160 -2.29 11.67 -2.88
N PHE A 161 -2.57 10.95 -1.80
CA PHE A 161 -2.00 11.26 -0.49
C PHE A 161 -0.47 11.33 -0.55
N LEU A 162 0.19 10.32 -1.15
CA LEU A 162 1.65 10.35 -1.31
C LEU A 162 2.13 11.54 -2.14
N LYS A 163 1.48 11.82 -3.27
CA LYS A 163 1.84 12.95 -4.13
C LYS A 163 1.68 14.29 -3.40
N ASP A 164 0.53 14.52 -2.77
CA ASP A 164 0.23 15.77 -2.09
C ASP A 164 1.16 16.01 -0.88
N GLN A 165 1.49 14.95 -0.14
CA GLN A 165 2.28 15.05 1.09
C GLN A 165 3.80 14.94 0.88
N HIS A 166 4.24 14.35 -0.23
CA HIS A 166 5.64 13.96 -0.43
C HIS A 166 6.23 14.27 -1.82
N SER A 167 5.50 14.93 -2.73
CA SER A 167 6.06 15.31 -4.06
C SER A 167 7.35 16.13 -4.01
N ASN A 168 7.55 16.90 -2.93
CA ASN A 168 8.77 17.70 -2.70
C ASN A 168 9.71 17.08 -1.66
N ASP A 169 9.42 15.86 -1.20
CA ASP A 169 10.25 15.16 -0.21
C ASP A 169 11.48 14.56 -0.92
N PRO A 170 12.72 14.97 -0.56
CA PRO A 170 13.92 14.42 -1.21
C PRO A 170 14.13 12.93 -0.94
N HIS A 171 13.37 12.34 0.00
CA HIS A 171 13.40 10.93 0.32
C HIS A 171 12.30 10.12 -0.40
N TYR A 172 11.51 10.72 -1.29
CA TYR A 172 10.48 10.03 -2.05
C TYR A 172 10.65 10.24 -3.55
N GLU A 173 10.62 9.14 -4.28
CA GLU A 173 10.62 9.13 -5.74
C GLU A 173 9.56 8.14 -6.24
N GLU A 174 8.69 8.59 -7.13
CA GLU A 174 7.75 7.72 -7.83
C GLU A 174 8.12 7.57 -9.30
N ARG A 175 8.07 6.33 -9.77
CA ARG A 175 8.40 5.93 -11.15
C ARG A 175 7.23 5.15 -11.73
N TYR A 176 6.18 5.88 -12.12
CA TYR A 176 5.08 5.33 -12.90
C TYR A 176 5.52 5.05 -14.34
N GLU A 177 4.72 4.24 -15.04
CA GLU A 177 5.03 3.76 -16.39
C GLU A 177 6.44 3.16 -16.52
N THR A 178 6.91 2.56 -15.42
CA THR A 178 8.25 1.95 -15.32
C THR A 178 8.10 0.52 -14.84
N LYS A 179 8.62 -0.41 -15.62
CA LYS A 179 8.53 -1.85 -15.34
C LYS A 179 9.82 -2.36 -14.73
N LEU A 180 9.73 -3.05 -13.60
CA LEU A 180 10.83 -3.85 -13.06
C LEU A 180 10.98 -5.10 -13.93
N MET A 181 12.18 -5.31 -14.48
CA MET A 181 12.47 -6.36 -15.47
C MET A 181 13.22 -7.54 -14.86
N TYR A 182 14.17 -7.27 -13.97
CA TYR A 182 15.08 -8.27 -13.40
C TYR A 182 15.65 -7.80 -12.06
N VAL A 183 15.92 -8.73 -11.16
CA VAL A 183 16.61 -8.47 -9.88
C VAL A 183 18.00 -9.10 -9.93
N ASP A 184 19.03 -8.27 -9.80
CA ASP A 184 20.42 -8.69 -9.64
C ASP A 184 20.74 -8.69 -8.13
N SER A 185 20.47 -9.83 -7.48
CA SER A 185 20.61 -9.99 -6.03
C SER A 185 22.07 -9.99 -5.57
N GLU A 186 23.00 -10.44 -6.42
CA GLU A 186 24.44 -10.46 -6.12
C GLU A 186 25.01 -9.04 -6.04
N ASN A 187 24.57 -8.15 -6.93
CA ASN A 187 25.03 -6.75 -6.96
C ASN A 187 24.07 -5.77 -6.28
N HIS A 188 23.00 -6.25 -5.63
CA HIS A 188 22.00 -5.43 -4.95
C HIS A 188 21.39 -4.32 -5.81
N ARG A 189 20.96 -4.67 -7.02
CA ARG A 189 20.34 -3.73 -7.97
C ARG A 189 19.20 -4.36 -8.75
N VAL A 190 18.31 -3.55 -9.30
CA VAL A 190 17.22 -3.99 -10.17
C VAL A 190 17.35 -3.34 -11.54
N LEU A 191 17.06 -4.11 -12.59
CA LEU A 191 16.91 -3.57 -13.94
C LEU A 191 15.47 -3.08 -14.09
N VAL A 192 15.31 -1.81 -14.45
CA VAL A 192 14.00 -1.22 -14.76
C VAL A 192 13.97 -0.74 -16.21
N ARG A 193 12.78 -0.68 -16.79
CA ARG A 193 12.55 -0.18 -18.14
C ARG A 193 11.38 0.80 -18.14
N LYS A 194 11.59 2.00 -18.68
CA LYS A 194 10.53 2.99 -18.85
C LYS A 194 9.71 2.68 -20.11
N ASN A 195 8.39 2.82 -20.04
CA ASN A 195 7.50 2.42 -21.12
C ASN A 195 7.54 3.35 -22.34
N ASP A 196 7.90 4.62 -22.16
CA ASP A 196 7.86 5.66 -23.20
C ASP A 196 9.04 5.55 -24.19
N ASP A 197 10.25 5.31 -23.69
CA ASP A 197 11.48 5.29 -24.49
C ASP A 197 12.17 3.91 -24.52
N ASN A 198 11.62 2.91 -23.82
CA ASN A 198 12.24 1.59 -23.60
C ASN A 198 13.66 1.66 -23.04
N LYS A 199 14.04 2.77 -22.41
CA LYS A 199 15.35 2.93 -21.81
C LYS A 199 15.43 2.06 -20.57
N GLU A 200 16.53 1.33 -20.50
CA GLU A 200 16.84 0.49 -19.36
C GLU A 200 17.87 1.18 -18.47
N GLU A 201 17.69 1.02 -17.17
CA GLU A 201 18.65 1.48 -16.18
C GLU A 201 18.67 0.53 -14.97
N TYR A 202 19.81 0.52 -14.28
CA TYR A 202 19.96 -0.19 -13.02
C TYR A 202 19.72 0.77 -11.86
N LEU A 203 18.94 0.33 -10.87
CA LEU A 203 18.72 1.03 -9.62
C LEU A 203 19.26 0.19 -8.46
N ASP A 204 20.16 0.76 -7.67
CA ASP A 204 20.72 0.09 -6.48
C ASP A 204 19.73 0.14 -5.31
N TYR A 205 19.72 -0.90 -4.48
CA TYR A 205 18.88 -0.97 -3.28
C TYR A 205 19.62 -1.51 -2.06
N ASP A 206 19.27 -1.00 -0.88
CA ASP A 206 19.56 -1.68 0.40
C ASP A 206 18.45 -2.68 0.75
N LEU A 207 17.20 -2.35 0.40
CA LEU A 207 16.04 -3.18 0.62
C LEU A 207 15.13 -3.18 -0.61
N LEU A 208 14.76 -4.37 -1.09
CA LEU A 208 13.80 -4.55 -2.17
C LEU A 208 12.51 -5.17 -1.61
N VAL A 209 11.37 -4.55 -1.90
CA VAL A 209 10.05 -5.01 -1.47
C VAL A 209 9.18 -5.32 -2.69
N GLY A 210 8.77 -6.57 -2.83
CA GLY A 210 7.80 -7.01 -3.84
C GLY A 210 6.36 -6.76 -3.39
N ALA A 211 5.71 -5.75 -3.97
CA ALA A 211 4.30 -5.42 -3.81
C ALA A 211 3.55 -5.39 -5.17
N ASP A 212 4.12 -6.06 -6.18
CA ASP A 212 3.73 -6.10 -7.59
C ASP A 212 2.70 -7.20 -7.91
N GLY A 213 2.19 -7.86 -6.87
CA GLY A 213 1.00 -8.70 -6.93
C GLY A 213 1.24 -10.14 -7.39
N ALA A 214 0.24 -10.73 -8.03
CA ALA A 214 0.22 -12.17 -8.29
C ALA A 214 1.30 -12.64 -9.28
N ARG A 215 1.79 -11.77 -10.18
CA ARG A 215 2.84 -12.06 -11.17
C ARG A 215 4.11 -11.26 -10.83
N SER A 216 4.54 -11.40 -9.58
CA SER A 216 5.63 -10.62 -9.01
C SER A 216 6.97 -11.03 -9.61
N ILE A 217 7.68 -10.07 -10.20
CA ILE A 217 9.04 -10.27 -10.70
C ILE A 217 10.00 -10.46 -9.52
N VAL A 218 9.78 -9.72 -8.43
CA VAL A 218 10.59 -9.85 -7.21
C VAL A 218 10.51 -11.25 -6.62
N ARG A 219 9.35 -11.91 -6.70
CA ARG A 219 9.18 -13.31 -6.23
C ARG A 219 9.79 -14.34 -7.18
N GLU A 220 9.81 -14.05 -8.48
CA GLU A 220 10.32 -14.96 -9.51
C GLU A 220 11.85 -14.90 -9.67
N SER A 221 12.50 -13.92 -9.05
CA SER A 221 13.95 -13.69 -9.14
C SER A 221 14.74 -14.33 -8.01
#